data_AF-A0A9P1F546-F1
#
_entry.id   AF-A0A9P1F546-F1
#
_cell.length_a   1.000
_cell.length_b   1.000
_cell.length_c   1.000
_cell.angle_alpha   90.00
_cell.angle_beta   90.00
_cell.angle_gamma   90.00
#
_symmetry.space_group_name_H-M   'P 1'
#
loop_
_entity.id
_entity.type
_entity.pdbx_description
1 polymer ?
#
loop_
_entity_poly.entity_id
_entity_poly.type
_entity_poly.pdbx_seq_one_letter_code
_entity_poly.pdbx_strand_id
1 'polypeptide(L)'
;MPIQEMEQIEDLLANLQLEDIKCDLCQDVNEEPIAFNHCKHCVCAGCAARWLEYSNSCPICRARVTEICIDAEMKKKASQFVRLHPEHEVPNEKKLQQACYEIVFWAVQQRLDVNHPLAVFWGFKPMVPDNLNETQAKEFLQSKREEHIWSRVEVLRTRLAKHNDIFKHMLFDAYQARVFPGNVVASNDDYFWKIVRGRGLMRVPRFTNRSYCSRRFRRSFST
;
A
#
# COMPACT_ATOMS: atom_id res chain seq x y z
N MET A 1 -4.12 18.29 -30.94
CA MET A 1 -3.63 19.38 -30.07
C MET A 1 -2.90 20.37 -30.96
N PRO A 2 -3.14 21.68 -30.85
CA PRO A 2 -2.40 22.69 -31.58
C PRO A 2 -0.92 22.71 -31.18
N ILE A 3 -0.03 22.97 -32.14
CA ILE A 3 1.44 22.90 -31.98
C ILE A 3 1.95 23.84 -30.86
N GLN A 4 1.35 25.02 -30.74
CA GLN A 4 1.72 26.02 -29.73
C GLN A 4 1.42 25.57 -28.29
N GLU A 5 0.38 24.78 -28.06
CA GLU A 5 0.08 24.22 -26.73
C GLU A 5 1.07 23.11 -26.36
N MET A 6 1.63 22.41 -27.35
CA MET A 6 2.63 21.36 -27.11
C MET A 6 3.98 21.97 -26.72
N GLU A 7 4.44 23.01 -27.42
CA GLU A 7 5.67 23.74 -27.10
C GLU A 7 5.61 24.34 -25.68
N GLN A 8 4.49 24.93 -25.30
CA GLN A 8 4.30 25.50 -23.95
C GLN A 8 4.37 24.44 -22.84
N ILE A 9 3.82 23.25 -23.07
CA ILE A 9 3.86 22.14 -22.09
C ILE A 9 5.28 21.59 -21.95
N GLU A 10 6.02 21.49 -23.06
CA GLU A 10 7.41 21.03 -23.05
C GLU A 10 8.32 22.00 -22.30
N ASP A 11 8.16 23.31 -22.52
CA ASP A 11 8.89 24.35 -21.78
C ASP A 11 8.58 24.35 -20.28
N LEU A 12 7.31 24.17 -19.90
CA LEU A 12 6.90 24.06 -18.50
C LEU A 12 7.55 22.84 -17.82
N LEU A 13 7.60 21.70 -18.51
CA LEU A 13 8.19 20.49 -17.95
C LEU A 13 9.73 20.51 -17.97
N ALA A 14 10.35 21.34 -18.82
CA ALA A 14 11.79 21.55 -18.85
C ALA A 14 12.31 22.43 -17.70
N ASN A 15 11.45 23.30 -17.15
CA ASN A 15 11.81 24.23 -16.08
C ASN A 15 11.42 23.75 -14.67
N LEU A 16 10.98 22.49 -14.52
CA LEU A 16 10.63 21.91 -13.23
C LEU A 16 11.81 21.99 -12.26
N GLN A 17 11.54 22.43 -11.04
CA GLN A 17 12.48 22.43 -9.93
C GLN A 17 12.20 21.24 -9.00
N LEU A 18 13.17 20.90 -8.14
CA LEU A 18 13.01 19.83 -7.16
C LEU A 18 11.79 20.09 -6.25
N GLU A 19 11.54 21.34 -5.89
CA GLU A 19 10.39 21.78 -5.09
C GLU A 19 9.03 21.38 -5.69
N ASP A 20 8.92 21.30 -7.00
CA ASP A 20 7.67 21.01 -7.70
C ASP A 20 7.28 19.52 -7.64
N ILE A 21 8.27 18.67 -7.35
CA ILE A 21 8.18 17.21 -7.52
C ILE A 21 8.68 16.42 -6.30
N LYS A 22 9.24 17.08 -5.29
CA LYS A 22 9.71 16.41 -4.07
C LYS A 22 8.55 15.97 -3.18
N CYS A 23 8.79 14.91 -2.44
CA CYS A 23 7.89 14.44 -1.40
C CYS A 23 8.11 15.23 -0.12
N ASP A 24 7.05 15.83 0.44
CA ASP A 24 7.13 16.60 1.67
C ASP A 24 7.63 15.82 2.89
N LEU A 25 7.54 14.48 2.86
CA LEU A 25 7.97 13.62 3.97
C LEU A 25 9.43 13.19 3.91
N CYS A 26 9.93 12.84 2.72
CA CYS A 26 11.29 12.32 2.58
C CYS A 26 12.24 13.27 1.85
N GLN A 27 11.71 14.38 1.32
CA GLN A 27 12.41 15.44 0.59
C GLN A 27 13.13 15.01 -0.69
N ASP A 28 12.95 13.75 -1.11
CA ASP A 28 13.42 13.23 -2.40
C ASP A 28 12.36 13.42 -3.49
N VAL A 29 12.78 13.23 -4.75
CA VAL A 29 11.88 13.15 -5.90
C VAL A 29 10.78 12.11 -5.67
N ASN A 30 9.53 12.51 -5.90
CA ASN A 30 8.37 11.66 -5.71
C ASN A 30 8.08 10.80 -6.96
N GLU A 31 8.90 9.77 -7.20
CA GLU A 31 8.78 8.88 -8.38
C GLU A 31 7.49 8.01 -8.39
N GLU A 32 6.93 7.73 -7.21
CA GLU A 32 5.67 7.01 -7.03
C GLU A 32 4.70 7.83 -6.19
N PRO A 33 4.14 8.89 -6.78
CA PRO A 33 3.35 9.88 -6.06
C PRO A 33 1.95 9.35 -5.76
N ILE A 34 1.61 9.28 -4.48
CA ILE A 34 0.27 8.98 -3.99
C ILE A 34 -0.42 10.26 -3.58
N ALA A 35 -1.53 10.56 -4.25
CA ALA A 35 -2.45 11.61 -3.86
C ALA A 35 -3.47 11.06 -2.84
N PHE A 36 -3.71 11.83 -1.78
CA PHE A 36 -4.86 11.63 -0.91
C PHE A 36 -6.09 12.25 -1.57
N ASN A 37 -7.04 11.44 -2.03
CA ASN A 37 -8.06 11.89 -3.01
C ASN A 37 -8.89 13.09 -2.55
N HIS A 38 -9.13 13.23 -1.24
CA HIS A 38 -9.91 14.33 -0.66
C HIS A 38 -9.16 15.65 -0.59
N CYS A 39 -7.90 15.65 -0.16
CA CYS A 39 -7.13 16.88 0.07
C CYS A 39 -6.05 17.15 -0.98
N LYS A 40 -5.85 16.24 -1.94
CA LYS A 40 -4.91 16.33 -3.07
C LYS A 40 -3.43 16.45 -2.72
N HIS A 41 -3.07 16.53 -1.44
CA HIS A 41 -1.68 16.42 -1.01
C HIS A 41 -1.07 15.11 -1.49
N CYS A 42 0.20 15.18 -1.90
CA CYS A 42 0.88 14.10 -2.58
C CYS A 42 2.21 13.76 -1.89
N VAL A 43 2.45 12.47 -1.63
CA VAL A 43 3.70 11.98 -1.02
C VAL A 43 4.10 10.65 -1.67
N CYS A 44 5.32 10.17 -1.47
CA CYS A 44 5.74 8.86 -1.99
C CYS A 44 4.84 7.74 -1.45
N ALA A 45 4.59 6.73 -2.28
CA ALA A 45 3.76 5.59 -1.91
C ALA A 45 4.26 4.87 -0.65
N GLY A 46 5.57 4.68 -0.50
CA GLY A 46 6.16 4.11 0.71
C GLY A 46 6.01 5.01 1.95
N CYS A 47 6.07 6.34 1.77
CA CYS A 47 5.87 7.31 2.85
C CYS A 47 4.40 7.34 3.30
N ALA A 48 3.45 7.34 2.35
CA ALA A 48 2.03 7.19 2.63
C ALA A 48 1.74 5.88 3.36
N ALA A 49 2.28 4.76 2.88
CA ALA A 49 2.07 3.44 3.49
C ALA A 49 2.56 3.39 4.94
N ARG A 50 3.75 3.93 5.22
CA ARG A 50 4.29 3.98 6.59
C ARG A 50 3.46 4.88 7.51
N TRP A 51 2.97 6.01 7.00
CA TRP A 51 2.14 6.93 7.78
C TRP A 51 0.74 6.35 8.07
N LEU A 52 0.09 5.82 7.02
CA LEU A 52 -1.27 5.29 7.10
C LEU A 52 -1.36 3.96 7.85
N GLU A 53 -0.24 3.38 8.23
CA GLU A 53 -0.17 2.22 9.10
C GLU A 53 -0.74 2.51 10.51
N TYR A 54 -0.49 3.72 11.02
CA TYR A 54 -0.88 4.13 12.38
C TYR A 54 -1.90 5.27 12.40
N SER A 55 -2.13 5.91 11.25
CA SER A 55 -3.02 7.05 11.12
C SER A 55 -3.97 6.86 9.94
N ASN A 56 -5.14 7.49 9.99
CA ASN A 56 -6.03 7.63 8.85
C ASN A 56 -6.17 9.11 8.43
N SER A 57 -5.16 9.93 8.71
CA SER A 57 -5.14 11.34 8.35
C SER A 57 -4.02 11.65 7.37
N CYS A 58 -4.18 12.70 6.57
CA CYS A 58 -3.12 13.24 5.73
C CYS A 58 -1.98 13.77 6.64
N PRO A 59 -0.71 13.46 6.36
CA PRO A 59 0.42 13.95 7.15
C PRO A 59 0.61 15.47 7.04
N ILE A 60 0.11 16.08 5.97
CA ILE A 60 0.31 17.51 5.68
C ILE A 60 -0.83 18.34 6.28
N CYS A 61 -2.10 18.01 5.97
CA CYS A 61 -3.24 18.82 6.41
C CYS A 61 -4.15 18.13 7.44
N ARG A 62 -3.85 16.90 7.86
CA ARG A 62 -4.64 16.10 8.83
C ARG A 62 -6.08 15.76 8.39
N ALA A 63 -6.47 16.06 7.15
CA ALA A 63 -7.74 15.60 6.59
C ALA A 63 -7.84 14.08 6.61
N ARG A 64 -9.03 13.53 6.87
CA ARG A 64 -9.25 12.08 6.90
C ARG A 64 -8.99 11.46 5.52
N VAL A 65 -8.24 10.37 5.50
CA VAL A 65 -7.87 9.59 4.33
C VAL A 65 -8.72 8.33 4.29
N THR A 66 -9.53 8.20 3.24
CA THR A 66 -10.29 6.98 2.94
C THR A 66 -9.93 6.38 1.60
N GLU A 67 -9.35 7.18 0.70
CA GLU A 67 -9.09 6.85 -0.70
C GLU A 67 -7.77 7.47 -1.14
N ILE A 68 -6.94 6.67 -1.80
CA ILE A 68 -5.64 7.10 -2.32
C ILE A 68 -5.41 6.53 -3.72
N CYS A 69 -4.75 7.29 -4.58
CA CYS A 69 -4.38 6.84 -5.92
C CYS A 69 -3.03 7.40 -6.36
N ILE A 70 -2.47 6.86 -7.45
CA ILE A 70 -1.31 7.47 -8.09
C ILE A 70 -1.72 8.79 -8.73
N ASP A 71 -0.97 9.84 -8.44
CA ASP A 71 -1.06 11.09 -9.16
C ASP A 71 -0.31 10.97 -10.49
N ALA A 72 -1.05 10.78 -11.59
CA ALA A 72 -0.46 10.58 -12.91
C ALA A 72 0.31 11.81 -13.42
N GLU A 73 -0.14 13.02 -13.05
CA GLU A 73 0.50 14.26 -13.48
C GLU A 73 1.83 14.45 -12.75
N MET A 74 1.80 14.34 -11.41
CA MET A 74 3.02 14.37 -10.60
C MET A 74 4.00 13.28 -11.03
N LYS A 75 3.52 12.08 -11.35
CA LYS A 75 4.38 10.98 -11.80
C LYS A 75 5.08 11.30 -13.12
N LYS A 76 4.36 11.92 -14.06
CA LYS A 76 4.94 12.37 -15.33
C LYS A 76 5.99 13.45 -15.09
N LYS A 77 5.68 14.46 -14.25
CA LYS A 77 6.61 15.53 -13.86
C LYS A 77 7.87 14.97 -13.21
N ALA A 78 7.74 14.11 -12.20
CA ALA A 78 8.87 13.48 -11.52
C ALA A 78 9.73 12.64 -12.48
N SER A 79 9.11 11.85 -13.35
CA SER A 79 9.84 11.04 -14.35
C SER A 79 10.63 11.91 -15.32
N GLN A 80 10.07 13.04 -15.75
CA GLN A 80 10.74 13.98 -16.63
C GLN A 80 11.87 14.73 -15.91
N PHE A 81 11.64 15.15 -14.67
CA PHE A 81 12.66 15.81 -13.84
C PHE A 81 13.89 14.90 -13.66
N VAL A 82 13.71 13.64 -13.25
CA VAL A 82 14.83 12.68 -13.09
C VAL A 82 15.58 12.45 -14.40
N ARG A 83 14.87 12.45 -15.54
CA ARG A 83 15.51 12.31 -16.86
C ARG A 83 16.45 13.48 -17.19
N LEU A 84 16.08 14.70 -16.78
CA LEU A 84 16.89 15.91 -17.00
C LEU A 84 17.95 16.11 -15.91
N HIS A 85 17.69 15.59 -14.71
CA HIS A 85 18.50 15.77 -13.50
C HIS A 85 18.80 14.42 -12.83
N PRO A 86 19.64 13.57 -13.46
CA PRO A 86 19.93 12.23 -12.96
C PRO A 86 20.61 12.22 -11.58
N GLU A 87 21.26 13.31 -11.18
CA GLU A 87 21.83 13.51 -9.84
C GLU A 87 20.79 13.49 -8.71
N HIS A 88 19.52 13.72 -9.05
CA HIS A 88 18.39 13.67 -8.13
C HIS A 88 17.64 12.32 -8.17
N GLU A 89 18.12 11.33 -8.93
CA GLU A 89 17.52 10.00 -8.92
C GLU A 89 17.53 9.41 -7.50
N VAL A 90 16.38 8.90 -7.07
CA VAL A 90 16.28 8.27 -5.74
C VAL A 90 17.15 7.02 -5.71
N PRO A 91 18.00 6.80 -4.68
CA PRO A 91 18.81 5.59 -4.60
C PRO A 91 17.94 4.32 -4.64
N ASN A 92 18.39 3.30 -5.39
CA ASN A 92 17.65 2.06 -5.56
C ASN A 92 17.20 1.46 -4.22
N GLU A 93 18.08 1.41 -3.21
CA GLU A 93 17.73 0.90 -1.87
C GLU A 93 16.48 1.58 -1.30
N LYS A 94 16.37 2.91 -1.45
CA LYS A 94 15.21 3.68 -0.99
C LYS A 94 13.97 3.38 -1.84
N LYS A 95 14.09 3.23 -3.17
CA LYS A 95 12.97 2.79 -4.03
C LYS A 95 12.45 1.41 -3.60
N LEU A 96 13.35 0.46 -3.33
CA LEU A 96 13.01 -0.88 -2.83
C LEU A 96 12.33 -0.79 -1.46
N GLN A 97 12.90 -0.02 -0.54
CA GLN A 97 12.36 0.16 0.80
C GLN A 97 10.92 0.70 0.77
N GLN A 98 10.66 1.70 -0.08
CA GLN A 98 9.32 2.27 -0.27
C GLN A 98 8.33 1.22 -0.80
N ALA A 99 8.71 0.43 -1.80
CA ALA A 99 7.87 -0.64 -2.34
C ALA A 99 7.59 -1.74 -1.29
N CYS A 100 8.58 -2.05 -0.44
CA CYS A 100 8.46 -2.93 0.73
C CYS A 100 7.39 -2.43 1.72
N TYR A 101 7.41 -1.15 2.07
CA TYR A 101 6.39 -0.58 2.95
C TYR A 101 5.00 -0.67 2.34
N GLU A 102 4.90 -0.33 1.06
CA GLU A 102 3.62 -0.29 0.36
C GLU A 102 2.96 -1.67 0.25
N ILE A 103 3.71 -2.69 -0.16
CA ILE A 103 3.15 -4.04 -0.30
C ILE A 103 2.73 -4.63 1.05
N VAL A 104 3.47 -4.35 2.12
CA VAL A 104 3.08 -4.80 3.47
C VAL A 104 1.83 -4.06 3.94
N PHE A 105 1.75 -2.74 3.73
CA PHE A 105 0.55 -1.96 4.00
C PHE A 105 -0.66 -2.55 3.28
N TRP A 106 -0.56 -2.83 1.98
CA TRP A 106 -1.66 -3.44 1.22
C TRP A 106 -2.01 -4.85 1.67
N ALA A 107 -1.04 -5.65 2.11
CA ALA A 107 -1.30 -6.97 2.69
C ALA A 107 -2.08 -6.89 4.01
N VAL A 108 -1.85 -5.85 4.82
CA VAL A 108 -2.64 -5.56 6.03
C VAL A 108 -4.04 -5.07 5.64
N GLN A 109 -4.14 -4.13 4.70
CA GLN A 109 -5.41 -3.56 4.23
C GLN A 109 -6.37 -4.64 3.69
N GLN A 110 -5.89 -5.67 3.00
CA GLN A 110 -6.70 -6.82 2.53
C GLN A 110 -7.39 -7.60 3.65
N ARG A 111 -6.97 -7.44 4.91
CA ARG A 111 -7.59 -8.12 6.06
C ARG A 111 -8.57 -7.26 6.82
N LEU A 112 -8.56 -5.96 6.53
CA LEU A 112 -9.48 -5.02 7.14
C LEU A 112 -10.83 -5.13 6.42
N ASP A 113 -11.89 -5.14 7.22
CA ASP A 113 -13.25 -4.94 6.77
C ASP A 113 -13.39 -3.53 6.17
N VAL A 114 -14.23 -3.37 5.15
CA VAL A 114 -14.46 -2.08 4.49
C VAL A 114 -14.92 -0.97 5.45
N ASN A 115 -15.58 -1.32 6.56
CA ASN A 115 -16.02 -0.36 7.58
C ASN A 115 -14.97 -0.12 8.67
N HIS A 116 -13.80 -0.75 8.60
CA HIS A 116 -12.74 -0.55 9.58
C HIS A 116 -12.26 0.91 9.56
N PRO A 117 -12.00 1.55 10.74
CA PRO A 117 -11.61 2.97 10.81
C PRO A 117 -10.35 3.34 10.02
N LEU A 118 -9.45 2.37 9.85
CA LEU A 118 -8.19 2.48 9.09
C LEU A 118 -8.25 1.86 7.68
N ALA A 119 -9.43 1.44 7.21
CA ALA A 119 -9.57 0.93 5.85
C ALA A 119 -9.38 2.07 4.85
N VAL A 120 -8.47 1.84 3.91
CA VAL A 120 -8.17 2.73 2.79
C VAL A 120 -8.51 2.00 1.49
N PHE A 121 -9.12 2.73 0.56
CA PHE A 121 -9.36 2.28 -0.81
C PHE A 121 -8.19 2.66 -1.72
N TRP A 122 -7.76 1.69 -2.54
CA TRP A 122 -6.93 1.99 -3.70
C TRP A 122 -7.81 2.49 -4.85
N GLY A 123 -7.50 3.67 -5.37
CA GLY A 123 -8.34 4.37 -6.33
C GLY A 123 -9.54 5.07 -5.68
N PHE A 124 -10.52 5.41 -6.50
CA PHE A 124 -11.77 5.99 -6.03
C PHE A 124 -12.70 4.90 -5.48
N LYS A 125 -13.40 5.21 -4.39
CA LYS A 125 -14.43 4.33 -3.87
C LYS A 125 -15.58 4.24 -4.89
N PRO A 126 -15.96 3.03 -5.35
CA PRO A 126 -17.02 2.89 -6.33
C PRO A 126 -18.38 3.27 -5.73
N MET A 127 -19.27 3.80 -6.56
CA MET A 127 -20.67 4.00 -6.19
C MET A 127 -21.34 2.65 -5.99
N VAL A 128 -22.10 2.53 -4.90
CA VAL A 128 -22.90 1.33 -4.62
C VAL A 128 -24.17 1.39 -5.47
N PRO A 129 -24.52 0.31 -6.20
CA PRO A 129 -25.79 0.24 -6.91
C PRO A 129 -26.99 0.34 -5.95
N ASP A 130 -28.00 1.14 -6.32
CA ASP A 130 -29.17 1.43 -5.47
C ASP A 130 -30.05 0.21 -5.17
N ASN A 131 -29.93 -0.85 -5.98
CA ASN A 131 -30.72 -2.08 -5.85
C ASN A 131 -30.16 -3.07 -4.81
N LEU A 132 -29.04 -2.74 -4.15
CA LEU A 132 -28.41 -3.61 -3.16
C LEU A 132 -28.90 -3.28 -1.74
N ASN A 133 -29.19 -4.31 -0.96
CA ASN A 133 -29.39 -4.14 0.48
C ASN A 133 -28.07 -3.85 1.20
N GLU A 134 -28.12 -3.49 2.49
CA GLU A 134 -26.92 -3.11 3.26
C GLU A 134 -25.82 -4.19 3.27
N THR A 135 -26.21 -5.46 3.36
CA THR A 135 -25.24 -6.58 3.37
C THR A 135 -24.59 -6.75 2.00
N GLN A 136 -25.39 -6.72 0.94
CA GLN A 136 -24.91 -6.80 -0.45
C GLN A 136 -24.03 -5.60 -0.82
N ALA A 137 -24.40 -4.40 -0.38
CA ALA A 137 -23.61 -3.18 -0.56
C ALA A 137 -22.24 -3.30 0.11
N LYS A 138 -22.20 -3.83 1.34
CA LYS A 138 -20.96 -4.09 2.06
C LYS A 138 -20.09 -5.11 1.33
N GLU A 139 -20.65 -6.23 0.90
CA GLU A 139 -19.94 -7.28 0.15
C GLU A 139 -19.42 -6.75 -1.20
N PHE A 140 -20.22 -5.95 -1.91
CA PHE A 140 -19.82 -5.29 -3.14
C PHE A 140 -18.60 -4.39 -2.94
N LEU A 141 -18.66 -3.51 -1.93
CA LEU A 141 -17.56 -2.60 -1.63
C LEU A 141 -16.30 -3.35 -1.16
N GLN A 142 -16.47 -4.39 -0.35
CA GLN A 142 -15.36 -5.25 0.09
C GLN A 142 -14.68 -5.92 -1.11
N SER A 143 -15.46 -6.52 -2.01
CA SER A 143 -14.96 -7.19 -3.22
C SER A 143 -14.22 -6.20 -4.13
N LYS A 144 -14.79 -5.03 -4.38
CA LYS A 144 -14.14 -3.99 -5.19
C LYS A 144 -12.86 -3.46 -4.57
N ARG A 145 -12.86 -3.28 -3.25
CA ARG A 145 -11.66 -2.88 -2.52
C ARG A 145 -10.54 -3.91 -2.67
N GLU A 146 -10.86 -5.19 -2.50
CA GLU A 146 -9.90 -6.27 -2.70
C GLU A 146 -9.37 -6.29 -4.13
N GLU A 147 -10.24 -6.27 -5.14
CA GLU A 147 -9.87 -6.23 -6.56
C GLU A 147 -8.87 -5.09 -6.87
N HIS A 148 -9.18 -3.88 -6.41
CA HIS A 148 -8.30 -2.73 -6.58
C HIS A 148 -6.95 -2.91 -5.88
N ILE A 149 -6.95 -3.39 -4.62
CA ILE A 149 -5.71 -3.65 -3.90
C ILE A 149 -4.87 -4.73 -4.61
N TRP A 150 -5.49 -5.81 -5.09
CA TRP A 150 -4.82 -6.85 -5.86
C TRP A 150 -4.13 -6.28 -7.10
N SER A 151 -4.82 -5.41 -7.84
CA SER A 151 -4.23 -4.74 -9.02
C SER A 151 -2.95 -3.98 -8.69
N ARG A 152 -2.92 -3.27 -7.54
CA ARG A 152 -1.73 -2.53 -7.10
C ARG A 152 -0.63 -3.45 -6.59
N VAL A 153 -0.99 -4.46 -5.81
CA VAL A 153 -0.03 -5.45 -5.30
C VAL A 153 0.69 -6.17 -6.44
N GLU A 154 0.02 -6.42 -7.56
CA GLU A 154 0.64 -7.05 -8.72
C GLU A 154 1.71 -6.16 -9.39
N VAL A 155 1.44 -4.85 -9.50
CA VAL A 155 2.44 -3.87 -9.95
C VAL A 155 3.66 -3.87 -9.02
N LEU A 156 3.43 -3.90 -7.70
CA LEU A 156 4.50 -3.94 -6.72
C LEU A 156 5.30 -5.24 -6.80
N ARG A 157 4.65 -6.40 -6.95
CA ARG A 157 5.34 -7.69 -7.14
C ARG A 157 6.23 -7.67 -8.36
N THR A 158 5.75 -7.13 -9.48
CA THR A 158 6.54 -7.04 -10.72
C THR A 158 7.76 -6.13 -10.53
N ARG A 159 7.61 -5.00 -9.81
CA ARG A 159 8.74 -4.13 -9.47
C ARG A 159 9.76 -4.85 -8.60
N LEU A 160 9.30 -5.55 -7.57
CA LEU A 160 10.15 -6.20 -6.59
C LEU A 160 10.83 -7.46 -7.15
N ALA A 161 10.19 -8.16 -8.09
CA ALA A 161 10.75 -9.31 -8.77
C ALA A 161 12.00 -9.01 -9.60
N LYS A 162 12.24 -7.74 -9.95
CA LYS A 162 13.47 -7.31 -10.65
C LYS A 162 14.72 -7.32 -9.75
N HIS A 163 14.55 -7.54 -8.44
CA HIS A 163 15.63 -7.45 -7.46
C HIS A 163 15.87 -8.79 -6.74
N ASN A 164 17.13 -9.06 -6.36
CA ASN A 164 17.60 -10.34 -5.80
C ASN A 164 17.00 -10.71 -4.42
N ASP A 165 17.21 -11.97 -4.00
CA ASP A 165 16.61 -12.64 -2.84
C ASP A 165 16.70 -11.91 -1.48
N ILE A 166 17.66 -11.00 -1.29
CA ILE A 166 17.77 -10.15 -0.08
C ILE A 166 16.45 -9.40 0.19
N PHE A 167 15.76 -8.99 -0.88
CA PHE A 167 14.48 -8.29 -0.76
C PHE A 167 13.38 -9.18 -0.19
N LYS A 168 13.33 -10.47 -0.56
CA LYS A 168 12.32 -11.40 -0.03
C LYS A 168 12.45 -11.53 1.48
N HIS A 169 13.67 -11.50 2.01
CA HIS A 169 13.94 -11.50 3.44
C HIS A 169 13.45 -10.20 4.11
N MET A 170 13.81 -9.03 3.58
CA MET A 170 13.30 -7.75 4.14
C MET A 170 11.77 -7.66 4.10
N LEU A 171 11.15 -8.12 3.00
CA LEU A 171 9.69 -8.17 2.86
C LEU A 171 9.09 -9.07 3.94
N PHE A 172 9.69 -10.25 4.12
CA PHE A 172 9.24 -11.27 5.05
C PHE A 172 9.39 -10.80 6.49
N ASP A 173 10.52 -10.19 6.85
CA ASP A 173 10.79 -9.66 8.18
C ASP A 173 9.85 -8.49 8.51
N ALA A 174 9.71 -7.54 7.59
CA ALA A 174 8.80 -6.40 7.75
C ALA A 174 7.33 -6.85 7.84
N TYR A 175 6.96 -7.87 7.06
CA TYR A 175 5.64 -8.50 7.13
C TYR A 175 5.44 -9.26 8.44
N GLN A 176 6.39 -10.10 8.86
CA GLN A 176 6.31 -10.88 10.09
C GLN A 176 6.17 -9.97 11.31
N ALA A 177 7.05 -8.97 11.43
CA ALA A 177 7.02 -8.00 12.53
C ALA A 177 5.67 -7.28 12.64
N ARG A 178 5.02 -6.99 11.50
CA ARG A 178 3.74 -6.27 11.45
C ARG A 178 2.51 -7.15 11.61
N VAL A 179 2.55 -8.36 11.06
CA VAL A 179 1.43 -9.29 11.15
C VAL A 179 1.40 -10.01 12.50
N PHE A 180 2.56 -10.12 13.15
CA PHE A 180 2.74 -10.78 14.45
C PHE A 180 3.50 -9.87 15.43
N PRO A 181 2.91 -8.76 15.89
CA PRO A 181 3.58 -7.86 16.83
C PRO A 181 3.72 -8.55 18.20
N GLY A 182 4.95 -8.91 18.56
CA GLY A 182 5.31 -9.55 19.83
C GLY A 182 6.34 -10.67 19.65
N ASN A 183 7.63 -10.32 19.59
CA ASN A 183 8.81 -11.21 19.66
C ASN A 183 8.64 -12.60 19.05
N VAL A 184 8.57 -12.65 17.72
CA VAL A 184 8.81 -13.89 16.98
C VAL A 184 10.00 -13.64 16.07
N VAL A 185 11.22 -13.77 16.63
CA VAL A 185 12.34 -14.23 15.81
C VAL A 185 12.04 -15.70 15.56
N ALA A 186 11.16 -16.00 14.61
CA ALA A 186 10.95 -17.38 14.20
C ALA A 186 12.03 -17.70 13.19
N SER A 187 12.91 -18.64 13.57
CA SER A 187 13.76 -19.33 12.64
C SER A 187 12.90 -19.94 11.53
N ASN A 188 13.47 -20.11 10.33
CA ASN A 188 12.82 -20.88 9.26
C ASN A 188 12.42 -22.29 9.73
N ASP A 189 13.10 -22.82 10.74
CA ASP A 189 12.82 -24.11 11.35
C ASP A 189 11.54 -24.10 12.19
N ASP A 190 11.07 -22.93 12.64
CA ASP A 190 9.90 -22.78 13.49
C ASP A 190 8.57 -22.82 12.72
N TYR A 191 8.58 -23.19 11.43
CA TYR A 191 7.37 -23.28 10.62
C TYR A 191 7.17 -24.68 9.99
N PHE A 192 5.91 -25.06 9.78
CA PHE A 192 5.52 -26.23 8.99
C PHE A 192 4.45 -25.86 7.96
N TRP A 193 4.36 -26.62 6.87
CA TRP A 193 3.34 -26.41 5.86
C TRP A 193 2.01 -27.04 6.29
N LYS A 194 0.94 -26.27 6.21
CA LYS A 194 -0.42 -26.72 6.52
C LYS A 194 -1.37 -26.22 5.45
N ILE A 195 -2.24 -27.09 4.96
CA ILE A 195 -3.34 -26.70 4.07
C ILE A 195 -4.39 -25.96 4.92
N VAL A 196 -4.64 -24.69 4.59
CA VAL A 196 -5.67 -23.86 5.22
C VAL A 196 -6.81 -23.70 4.23
N ARG A 197 -8.01 -24.13 4.64
CA ARG A 197 -9.22 -24.10 3.78
C ARG A 197 -9.45 -22.68 3.24
N GLY A 198 -9.57 -22.57 1.91
CA GLY A 198 -9.81 -21.30 1.20
C GLY A 198 -8.56 -20.45 0.92
N ARG A 199 -7.37 -20.86 1.36
CA ARG A 199 -6.11 -20.11 1.15
C ARG A 199 -4.91 -20.96 0.70
N GLY A 200 -5.13 -22.26 0.47
CA GLY A 200 -4.10 -23.17 -0.04
C GLY A 200 -3.07 -23.60 1.02
N LEU A 201 -1.92 -24.07 0.54
CA LEU A 201 -0.81 -24.50 1.38
C LEU A 201 -0.13 -23.27 2.00
N MET A 202 -0.20 -23.14 3.33
CA MET A 202 0.38 -22.02 4.07
C MET A 202 1.42 -22.50 5.05
N ARG A 203 2.47 -21.69 5.26
CA ARG A 203 3.46 -21.90 6.32
C ARG A 203 2.88 -21.43 7.65
N VAL A 204 2.82 -22.31 8.65
CA VAL A 204 2.25 -22.06 9.98
C VAL A 204 3.34 -22.28 11.05
N PRO A 205 3.46 -21.41 12.06
CA PRO A 205 4.43 -21.61 13.14
C PRO A 205 4.20 -22.94 13.88
N ARG A 206 5.27 -23.66 14.23
CA ARG A 206 5.27 -24.93 15.00
C ARG A 206 4.81 -24.73 16.43
N PHE A 207 5.14 -23.61 17.06
CA PHE A 207 4.74 -23.31 18.43
C PHE A 207 3.37 -22.65 18.45
N THR A 208 2.32 -23.47 18.56
CA THR A 208 1.07 -23.04 19.15
C THR A 208 1.33 -22.80 20.63
N ASN A 209 1.65 -21.57 21.01
CA ASN A 209 1.50 -21.21 22.41
C ASN A 209 0.01 -21.43 22.74
N ARG A 210 -0.26 -22.33 23.69
CA ARG A 210 -1.59 -22.86 24.07
C ARG A 210 -2.62 -21.77 24.47
N SER A 211 -2.18 -20.51 24.51
CA SER A 211 -2.95 -19.33 24.89
C SER A 211 -3.70 -18.65 23.74
N TYR A 212 -3.47 -19.02 22.47
CA TYR A 212 -4.06 -18.28 21.34
C TYR A 212 -4.97 -19.16 20.46
N CYS A 213 -6.21 -19.34 20.91
CA CYS A 213 -7.31 -19.86 20.10
C CYS A 213 -8.27 -18.70 19.77
N SER A 214 -8.24 -18.19 18.55
CA SER A 214 -9.11 -17.07 18.13
C SER A 214 -10.55 -17.48 17.78
N ARG A 215 -10.97 -18.71 18.08
CA ARG A 215 -12.35 -19.18 17.90
C ARG A 215 -12.78 -20.16 19.00
N ARG A 216 -12.95 -19.67 20.22
CA ARG A 216 -13.93 -20.28 21.16
C ARG A 216 -15.32 -19.82 20.72
N PHE A 217 -15.98 -20.63 19.92
CA PHE A 217 -17.44 -20.61 19.81
C PHE A 217 -17.98 -20.74 21.24
N ARG A 218 -18.58 -19.67 21.78
CA ARG A 218 -19.51 -19.82 22.90
C ARG A 218 -20.71 -20.61 22.36
N ARG A 219 -20.78 -21.90 22.68
CA ARG A 219 -22.07 -22.55 22.92
C ARG A 219 -22.10 -22.87 24.40
N SER A 220 -22.88 -22.06 25.10
CA SER A 220 -23.43 -22.35 26.41
C SER A 220 -24.20 -23.67 26.35
N PHE A 221 -23.72 -24.67 27.07
CA PHE A 221 -24.57 -25.67 27.70
C PHE A 221 -24.09 -25.79 29.13
N SER A 222 -24.81 -25.13 30.02
CA SER A 222 -24.85 -25.44 31.45
C SER A 222 -25.94 -26.49 31.65
N THR A 223 -25.59 -27.49 32.46
CA THR A 223 -26.32 -28.70 32.91
C THR A 223 -26.64 -29.75 31.86
#